data_AF-A0A4U7JGG6-F1
#
_entry.id   AF-A0A4U7JGG6-F1
#
_cell.length_a   1.000
_cell.length_b   1.000
_cell.length_c   1.000
_cell.angle_alpha   90.00
_cell.angle_beta   90.00
_cell.angle_gamma   90.00
#
_symmetry.space_group_name_H-M   'P 1'
#
loop_
_entity.id
_entity.type
_entity.pdbx_description
1 polymer ?
#
loop_
_entity_poly.entity_id
_entity_poly.type
_entity_poly.pdbx_seq_one_letter_code
_entity_poly.pdbx_strand_id
1 'polypeptide(L)' 'MKQIEIGNLVYRKSYEKDVLFRVADIIFDHGKKIIILKGVNVRLQADAEEEDLDIIEYDKNKISGNIL' A
#
# COMPACT_ATOMS: atom_id res chain seq x y z
N MET A 1 -11.00 -13.93 8.64
CA MET A 1 -10.12 -13.27 7.64
C MET A 1 -10.90 -12.12 7.02
N LYS A 2 -10.28 -10.94 6.81
CA LYS A 2 -10.97 -9.84 6.10
C LYS A 2 -11.07 -10.19 4.62
N GLN A 3 -12.25 -10.00 4.06
CA GLN A 3 -12.52 -10.18 2.64
C GLN A 3 -12.20 -8.87 1.89
N ILE A 4 -11.59 -8.96 0.72
CA ILE A 4 -11.34 -7.80 -0.14
C ILE A 4 -12.63 -7.44 -0.87
N GLU A 5 -13.05 -6.19 -0.71
CA GLU A 5 -14.25 -5.58 -1.28
C GLU A 5 -13.91 -4.33 -2.10
N ILE A 6 -14.82 -3.94 -3.00
CA ILE A 6 -14.72 -2.69 -3.76
C ILE A 6 -14.65 -1.51 -2.78
N GLY A 7 -13.76 -0.56 -3.05
CA GLY A 7 -13.50 0.61 -2.22
C GLY A 7 -12.41 0.42 -1.15
N ASN A 8 -11.99 -0.79 -0.84
CA ASN A 8 -10.90 -1.02 0.13
C ASN A 8 -9.59 -0.36 -0.34
N LEU A 9 -8.85 0.21 0.61
CA LEU A 9 -7.46 0.64 0.40
C LEU A 9 -6.52 -0.54 0.64
N VAL A 10 -5.61 -0.79 -0.30
CA VAL A 10 -4.72 -1.94 -0.29
C VAL A 10 -3.36 -1.56 -0.84
N TYR A 11 -2.35 -2.30 -0.39
CA TYR A 11 -1.01 -2.28 -0.95
C TYR A 11 -0.74 -3.57 -1.71
N ARG A 12 0.11 -3.51 -2.73
CA ARG A 12 0.55 -4.71 -3.43
C ARG A 12 1.78 -5.28 -2.74
N LYS A 13 1.64 -6.45 -2.10
CA LYS A 13 2.75 -7.14 -1.42
C LYS A 13 3.94 -7.39 -2.33
N SER A 14 3.69 -7.72 -3.60
CA SER A 14 4.74 -7.96 -4.60
C SER A 14 5.52 -6.70 -4.98
N TYR A 15 5.17 -5.54 -4.45
CA TYR A 15 5.82 -4.25 -4.65
C TYR A 15 6.23 -3.63 -3.32
N GLU A 16 6.51 -4.46 -2.30
CA GLU A 16 6.95 -4.02 -0.97
C GLU A 16 6.01 -3.00 -0.31
N LYS A 17 4.76 -2.96 -0.80
CA LYS A 17 3.70 -2.05 -0.36
C LYS A 17 4.09 -0.57 -0.49
N ASP A 18 4.78 -0.28 -1.59
CA ASP A 18 5.19 1.03 -2.07
C ASP A 18 4.03 2.03 -2.29
N VAL A 19 2.93 1.56 -2.87
CA VAL A 19 1.86 2.42 -3.39
C VAL A 19 0.51 1.96 -2.85
N LEU A 20 -0.30 2.93 -2.43
CA LEU A 20 -1.66 2.71 -2.00
C LEU A 20 -2.60 2.68 -3.21
N PHE A 21 -3.48 1.69 -3.23
CA PHE A 21 -4.52 1.52 -4.25
C PHE A 21 -5.89 1.43 -3.61
N ARG A 22 -6.92 1.80 -4.37
CA ARG A 22 -8.31 1.52 -4.05
C ARG A 22 -8.80 0.37 -4.91
N VAL A 23 -9.48 -0.61 -4.33
CA VAL A 23 -10.15 -1.66 -5.08
C VAL A 23 -11.25 -1.01 -5.90
N ALA A 24 -11.12 -1.08 -7.22
CA ALA A 24 -12.07 -0.47 -8.15
C ALA A 24 -13.11 -1.49 -8.60
N ASP A 25 -12.67 -2.74 -8.81
CA ASP A 25 -13.54 -3.81 -9.27
C ASP A 25 -12.98 -5.19 -8.88
N ILE A 26 -13.83 -6.20 -8.96
CA ILE A 26 -13.52 -7.59 -8.68
C ILE A 26 -14.14 -8.45 -9.78
N ILE A 27 -13.29 -9.06 -10.60
CA ILE A 27 -13.72 -9.92 -11.70
C ILE A 27 -13.35 -11.37 -11.42
N PHE A 28 -14.11 -12.30 -12.00
CA PHE A 28 -13.83 -13.72 -11.97
C PHE A 28 -13.54 -14.20 -13.39
N ASP A 29 -12.32 -14.67 -13.61
CA ASP A 29 -11.89 -15.17 -14.91
C ASP A 29 -11.25 -16.55 -14.74
N HIS A 30 -11.70 -17.53 -15.53
CA HIS A 30 -11.26 -18.93 -15.44
C HIS A 30 -11.16 -19.49 -14.00
N GLY A 31 -12.13 -19.14 -13.13
CA GLY A 31 -12.17 -19.60 -11.73
C GLY A 31 -11.22 -18.85 -10.78
N LYS A 32 -10.50 -17.84 -11.28
CA LYS A 32 -9.59 -17.00 -10.49
C LYS A 32 -10.24 -15.66 -10.18
N LYS A 33 -10.18 -15.24 -8.91
CA LYS A 33 -10.55 -13.90 -8.48
C LYS A 33 -9.44 -12.92 -8.85
N ILE A 34 -9.73 -11.96 -9.71
CA ILE A 34 -8.81 -10.90 -10.13
C ILE A 34 -9.33 -9.58 -9.56
N ILE A 35 -8.45 -8.83 -8.89
CA ILE A 35 -8.78 -7.54 -8.27
C ILE A 35 -8.28 -6.43 -9.17
N ILE A 36 -9.18 -5.55 -9.60
CA ILE A 36 -8.84 -4.36 -10.36
C ILE A 36 -8.59 -3.22 -9.37
N LEU A 37 -7.41 -2.62 -9.47
CA LEU A 37 -6.94 -1.59 -8.57
C LEU A 37 -6.89 -0.24 -9.29
N LYS A 38 -7.42 0.80 -8.65
CA LYS A 38 -7.26 2.19 -9.08
C LYS A 38 -6.25 2.86 -8.15
N GLY A 39 -5.18 3.39 -8.74
CA GLY A 39 -4.20 4.18 -7.99
C GLY A 39 -4.89 5.32 -7.25
N VAL A 40 -4.54 5.50 -5.98
CA VAL A 40 -5.01 6.65 -5.21
C VAL A 40 -3.87 7.65 -5.23
N ASN A 41 -4.12 8.84 -5.77
CA ASN A 41 -3.12 9.90 -5.78
C ASN A 41 -3.13 10.58 -4.41
N VAL A 42 -2.63 9.88 -3.39
CA VAL A 42 -2.39 10.43 -2.06
C VAL A 42 -1.01 11.09 -2.13
N ARG A 43 -0.92 12.42 -2.03
CA ARG A 43 0.41 13.06 -1.90
C ARG A 43 0.99 12.64 -0.55
N LEU A 44 2.04 11.84 -0.61
CA LEU A 44 2.89 11.46 0.53
C LEU A 44 4.07 12.43 0.70
N GLN A 45 4.44 13.11 -0.39
CA GLN A 45 5.58 14.01 -0.48
C GLN A 45 5.07 15.45 -0.60
N ALA A 46 5.58 16.30 0.28
CA ALA A 46 5.30 17.71 0.39
C ALA A 46 6.63 18.44 0.64
N ASP A 47 6.65 19.73 0.34
CA ASP A 47 7.59 20.63 0.98
C ASP A 47 7.34 20.68 2.49
N ALA A 48 8.40 20.84 3.29
CA ALA A 48 8.34 20.93 4.74
C ALA A 48 9.49 21.82 5.23
N GLU A 49 9.28 22.55 6.31
CA GLU A 49 10.33 23.30 7.00
C GLU A 49 11.23 22.31 7.76
N GLU A 50 12.49 22.66 7.99
CA GLU A 50 13.46 21.74 8.61
C GLU A 50 13.06 21.35 10.04
N GLU A 51 12.45 22.26 10.79
CA GLU A 51 11.90 22.01 12.12
C GLU A 51 10.72 21.00 12.11
N ASP A 52 10.14 20.70 10.95
CA ASP A 52 8.99 19.79 10.77
C ASP A 52 9.41 18.35 10.42
N LEU A 53 10.72 18.04 10.48
CA LEU A 53 11.29 16.74 10.09
C LEU A 53 11.96 16.01 11.26
N ASP A 54 11.62 14.73 11.46
CA ASP A 54 12.29 13.82 12.40
C ASP A 54 13.14 12.78 11.65
N ILE A 55 14.35 12.51 12.16
CA ILE A 55 15.25 11.52 11.60
C ILE A 55 14.97 10.15 12.23
N ILE A 56 14.53 9.20 11.41
CA ILE A 56 14.35 7.80 11.82
C ILE A 56 15.65 7.03 11.54
N GLU A 57 16.28 6.49 12.58
CA GLU A 57 17.40 5.55 12.41
C GLU A 57 16.89 4.15 12.02
N TYR A 58 17.20 3.75 10.80
CA TYR A 58 16.79 2.48 10.24
C TYR A 58 17.79 1.35 10.57
N ASP A 59 17.42 0.45 11.48
CA ASP A 59 18.19 -0.75 11.77
C ASP A 59 17.85 -1.88 10.77
N LYS A 60 18.71 -2.01 9.77
CA LYS A 60 18.64 -3.02 8.70
C LYS A 60 18.55 -4.48 9.19
N ASN A 61 18.89 -4.78 10.45
CA ASN A 61 18.92 -6.14 10.97
C ASN A 61 17.61 -6.58 11.68
N LYS A 62 16.61 -5.70 11.83
CA LYS A 62 15.33 -6.02 12.50
C LYS A 62 14.21 -6.53 11.59
N ILE A 63 14.48 -6.80 10.32
CA ILE A 63 13.44 -7.21 9.36
C ILE A 63 13.16 -8.72 9.47
N SER A 64 12.41 -9.08 10.51
CA SER A 64 11.67 -10.35 10.61
C SER A 64 10.21 -10.02 10.91
N GLY A 65 9.56 -9.28 10.03
CA GLY A 65 8.18 -8.91 10.26
C GLY A 65 7.66 -7.96 9.20
N ASN A 66 6.78 -8.49 8.37
CA ASN A 66 5.78 -7.75 7.60
C ASN A 66 5.47 -6.36 8.17
N ILE A 67 5.38 -5.37 7.26
CA ILE A 67 4.74 -4.04 7.39
C ILE A 67 5.77 -2.90 7.46
N LEU A 68 6.01 -2.24 6.33
CA LEU A 68 5.05 -1.26 5.82
C LEU A 68 4.25 -1.91 4.70
#